data_AF-G3JQS5-F1
#
_entry.id   AF-G3JQS5-F1
#
_cell.length_a   1.000
_cell.length_b   1.000
_cell.length_c   1.000
_cell.angle_alpha   90.00
_cell.angle_beta   90.00
_cell.angle_gamma   90.00
#
_symmetry.space_group_name_H-M   'P 1'
#
loop_
_entity.id
_entity.type
_entity.pdbx_description
1 polymer ?
#
loop_
_entity_poly.entity_id
_entity_poly.type
_entity_poly.pdbx_seq_one_letter_code
_entity_poly.pdbx_strand_id
1 'polypeptide(L)'
;MSTTIIIGSQWGDEGKGKLTDIFCSQADVVARAAGGHNAGHVVQANGIYHNFRLLPSGLMVPKCQALIGTGVVFHFPTFFQELADIQEEGIKDAGERVFVSDRCHVNFDLHGAVDAAQEEELAGKAVGSMRRGIGPCYSTKAIRSGIRIAEIFNEARFEEKLRRLAAGYQKRFGGLLKYDVEDEIARFKEYRVAIQKYVVDGVLFMARAKERGANIVVEGSQAILLDVDYGTYPHVTSSSTGLGGAISGLGLGIRDIKEVIGVTKAYNTRLGLGGFPTEDAGEVGQQLQKLGGEYAAVIKQKLRCGWLDLVALRYSCMINNYDSIQLSKLDVLDTFERIKVGIAYRDRDTGAEMPSFPADHDVLERVEVVYEELPGWNTSIAKRREWAELPTEAQKYVEYIERFIGVKANQVDWNGCSARGHYYAGLIYIPGSRMKRVAWPCRSCEAILCRPLLVSAQRVSTTWRALITTSPALQPRLFFLPVPGDDARPSVAMAVADDGSGTAEDEIWALPPRRTQNPLLVWCFSPCFFETHDKAYFCQAKHRTRVP
;
A
#
# COMPACT_ATOMS: atom_id res chain seq x y z
N MET A 1 2.94 6.09 19.08
CA MET A 1 3.72 6.82 18.08
C MET A 1 4.50 5.84 17.23
N SER A 2 3.97 5.56 16.04
CA SER A 2 4.66 4.79 15.01
C SER A 2 4.58 5.56 13.70
N THR A 3 5.74 6.02 13.20
CA THR A 3 5.84 6.43 11.79
C THR A 3 6.42 5.27 11.00
N THR A 4 5.60 4.71 10.12
CA THR A 4 5.98 3.65 9.18
C THR A 4 6.10 4.26 7.79
N ILE A 5 7.20 3.98 7.08
CA ILE A 5 7.47 4.49 5.75
C ILE A 5 7.50 3.32 4.78
N ILE A 6 6.68 3.38 3.72
CA ILE A 6 6.57 2.33 2.70
C ILE A 6 7.21 2.84 1.41
N ILE A 7 8.25 2.16 0.92
CA ILE A 7 9.03 2.60 -0.25
C ILE A 7 9.14 1.46 -1.25
N GLY A 8 9.04 1.76 -2.54
CA GLY A 8 9.28 0.78 -3.61
C GLY A 8 10.78 0.54 -3.74
N SER A 9 11.20 -0.72 -3.69
CA SER A 9 12.63 -1.05 -3.64
C SER A 9 13.26 -1.26 -5.02
N GLN A 10 12.48 -1.16 -6.11
CA GLN A 10 12.89 -1.45 -7.50
C GLN A 10 12.56 -0.26 -8.42
N TRP A 11 11.97 -0.49 -9.60
CA TRP A 11 11.61 0.52 -10.63
C TRP A 11 10.12 0.88 -10.64
N GLY A 12 9.42 0.70 -9.52
CA GLY A 12 7.99 0.97 -9.42
C GLY A 12 7.13 -0.27 -9.70
N ASP A 13 5.82 -0.11 -9.51
CA ASP A 13 4.81 -1.17 -9.64
C ASP A 13 4.99 -2.39 -8.70
N GLU A 14 5.71 -2.24 -7.59
CA GLU A 14 5.95 -3.36 -6.66
C GLU A 14 4.72 -3.75 -5.83
N GLY A 15 3.58 -3.08 -6.02
CA GLY A 15 2.36 -3.35 -5.24
C GLY A 15 2.26 -2.60 -3.91
N LYS A 16 2.98 -1.47 -3.76
CA LYS A 16 2.97 -0.64 -2.53
C LYS A 16 1.57 -0.33 -2.01
N GLY A 17 0.63 -0.03 -2.91
CA GLY A 17 -0.75 0.33 -2.55
C GLY A 17 -1.44 -0.72 -1.68
N LYS A 18 -1.18 -2.01 -1.92
CA LYS A 18 -1.74 -3.10 -1.11
C LYS A 18 -1.18 -3.10 0.31
N LEU A 19 0.14 -2.92 0.45
CA LEU A 19 0.78 -2.82 1.76
C LEU A 19 0.32 -1.56 2.49
N THR A 20 0.28 -0.43 1.79
CA THR A 20 -0.24 0.83 2.32
C THR A 20 -1.64 0.64 2.87
N ASP A 21 -2.56 0.01 2.12
CA ASP A 21 -3.93 -0.20 2.60
C ASP A 21 -4.00 -1.07 3.86
N ILE A 22 -3.18 -2.13 3.96
CA ILE A 22 -3.07 -2.95 5.18
C ILE A 22 -2.69 -2.07 6.39
N PHE A 23 -1.68 -1.21 6.23
CA PHE A 23 -1.23 -0.30 7.28
C PHE A 23 -2.21 0.86 7.55
N CYS A 24 -2.97 1.31 6.54
CA CYS A 24 -3.96 2.35 6.69
C CYS A 24 -5.01 1.99 7.74
N SER A 25 -5.38 0.72 7.89
CA SER A 25 -6.39 0.27 8.87
C SER A 25 -6.07 0.65 10.32
N GLN A 26 -4.81 0.92 10.63
CA GLN A 26 -4.33 1.33 11.96
C GLN A 26 -3.76 2.76 11.97
N ALA A 27 -3.83 3.46 10.84
CA ALA A 27 -3.26 4.78 10.66
C ALA A 27 -4.25 5.87 11.08
N ASP A 28 -3.76 6.85 11.83
CA ASP A 28 -4.48 8.10 12.08
C ASP A 28 -4.20 9.11 10.96
N VAL A 29 -3.01 9.02 10.35
CA VAL A 29 -2.56 9.88 9.26
C VAL A 29 -1.86 9.04 8.19
N VAL A 30 -2.27 9.21 6.94
CA VAL A 30 -1.53 8.70 5.77
C VAL A 30 -1.04 9.90 4.95
N ALA A 31 0.25 9.92 4.66
CA ALA A 31 0.89 11.09 4.05
C ALA A 31 1.69 10.71 2.80
N ARG A 32 1.55 11.53 1.75
CA ARG A 32 2.38 11.48 0.54
C ARG A 32 3.48 12.53 0.67
N ALA A 33 4.74 12.13 0.54
CA ALA A 33 5.87 13.02 0.80
C ALA A 33 6.42 13.72 -0.46
N ALA A 34 6.34 13.08 -1.62
CA ALA A 34 6.99 13.50 -2.86
C ALA A 34 6.23 13.02 -4.10
N GLY A 35 6.79 13.28 -5.28
CA GLY A 35 6.16 12.95 -6.56
C GLY A 35 5.04 13.92 -6.93
N GLY A 36 4.05 13.43 -7.67
CA GLY A 36 2.87 14.18 -8.11
C GLY A 36 1.82 13.22 -8.67
N HIS A 37 1.04 13.65 -9.66
CA HIS A 37 -0.03 12.85 -10.26
C HIS A 37 0.44 11.83 -11.33
N ASN A 38 1.75 11.62 -11.43
CA ASN A 38 2.38 10.66 -12.34
C ASN A 38 2.57 9.26 -11.72
N ALA A 39 2.43 9.16 -10.40
CA ALA A 39 2.28 7.88 -9.73
C ALA A 39 0.80 7.68 -9.42
N GLY A 40 0.36 6.44 -9.45
CA GLY A 40 -0.95 6.08 -8.97
C GLY A 40 -1.06 4.59 -8.68
N HIS A 41 -2.05 4.24 -7.89
CA HIS A 41 -2.37 2.86 -7.58
C HIS A 41 -3.89 2.70 -7.47
N VAL A 42 -4.36 1.50 -7.75
CA VAL A 42 -5.77 1.15 -7.64
C VAL A 42 -5.98 0.40 -6.34
N VAL A 43 -6.92 0.85 -5.53
CA VAL A 43 -7.37 0.16 -4.32
C VAL A 43 -8.79 -0.33 -4.54
N GLN A 44 -9.07 -1.58 -4.20
CA GLN A 44 -10.43 -2.09 -4.24
C GLN A 44 -11.00 -2.14 -2.82
N ALA A 45 -12.15 -1.50 -2.59
CA ALA A 45 -12.91 -1.66 -1.36
C ALA A 45 -14.39 -1.93 -1.66
N ASN A 46 -14.97 -2.90 -0.94
CA ASN A 46 -16.38 -3.29 -1.10
C ASN A 46 -16.77 -3.56 -2.57
N GLY A 47 -15.85 -4.12 -3.36
CA GLY A 47 -16.06 -4.42 -4.78
C GLY A 47 -15.86 -3.24 -5.73
N ILE A 48 -15.64 -2.02 -5.24
CA ILE A 48 -15.43 -0.81 -6.03
C ILE A 48 -13.92 -0.54 -6.15
N TYR A 49 -13.47 -0.22 -7.36
CA TYR A 49 -12.08 0.14 -7.64
C TYR A 49 -11.92 1.66 -7.59
N HIS A 50 -11.02 2.14 -6.74
CA HIS A 50 -10.69 3.54 -6.56
C HIS A 50 -9.28 3.81 -7.10
N ASN A 51 -9.11 4.83 -7.93
CA ASN A 51 -7.83 5.16 -8.54
C ASN A 51 -7.19 6.38 -7.85
N PHE A 52 -6.15 6.12 -7.05
CA PHE A 52 -5.43 7.15 -6.31
C PHE A 52 -4.22 7.62 -7.10
N ARG A 53 -4.14 8.92 -7.39
CA ARG A 53 -3.02 9.60 -8.06
C ARG A 53 -2.35 10.60 -7.13
N LEU A 54 -3.02 11.68 -6.72
CA LEU A 54 -2.51 12.63 -5.73
C LEU A 54 -2.98 12.32 -4.32
N LEU A 55 -4.22 11.83 -4.18
CA LEU A 55 -4.80 11.57 -2.88
C LEU A 55 -4.10 10.38 -2.22
N PRO A 56 -3.70 10.48 -0.95
CA PRO A 56 -3.23 9.32 -0.20
C PRO A 56 -4.36 8.29 -0.02
N SER A 57 -4.04 7.00 -0.14
CA SER A 57 -5.07 5.93 -0.05
C SER A 57 -5.65 5.72 1.35
N GLY A 58 -5.08 6.38 2.37
CA GLY A 58 -5.69 6.47 3.70
C GLY A 58 -7.12 7.02 3.71
N LEU A 59 -7.56 7.70 2.64
CA LEU A 59 -8.96 8.11 2.50
C LEU A 59 -9.94 6.93 2.50
N MET A 60 -9.50 5.72 2.16
CA MET A 60 -10.29 4.49 2.27
C MET A 60 -10.66 4.13 3.71
N VAL A 61 -9.87 4.58 4.68
CA VAL A 61 -10.05 4.25 6.09
C VAL A 61 -10.85 5.34 6.78
N PRO A 62 -12.01 5.00 7.39
CA PRO A 62 -12.79 5.97 8.13
C PRO A 62 -11.95 6.66 9.20
N LYS A 63 -12.13 7.98 9.35
CA LYS A 63 -11.42 8.83 10.32
C LYS A 63 -9.92 9.04 10.08
N CYS A 64 -9.28 8.28 9.17
CA CYS A 64 -7.89 8.54 8.80
C CYS A 64 -7.79 9.88 8.06
N GLN A 65 -6.85 10.71 8.48
CA GLN A 65 -6.53 11.96 7.80
C GLN A 65 -5.52 11.69 6.68
N ALA A 66 -5.70 12.35 5.54
CA ALA A 66 -4.81 12.21 4.39
C ALA A 66 -4.05 13.52 4.17
N LEU A 67 -2.72 13.49 4.17
CA LEU A 67 -1.89 14.67 3.93
C LEU A 67 -1.14 14.56 2.61
N ILE A 68 -1.30 15.58 1.76
CA ILE A 68 -0.41 15.84 0.63
C ILE A 68 0.72 16.75 1.12
N GLY A 69 1.91 16.16 1.29
CA GLY A 69 3.08 16.80 1.91
C GLY A 69 3.81 17.79 1.00
N THR A 70 4.63 18.63 1.64
CA THR A 70 5.38 19.73 1.02
C THR A 70 6.25 19.33 -0.16
N GLY A 71 6.77 18.10 -0.17
CA GLY A 71 7.61 17.63 -1.26
C GLY A 71 6.84 17.37 -2.56
N VAL A 72 5.51 17.25 -2.53
CA VAL A 72 4.66 16.96 -3.69
C VAL A 72 4.53 18.15 -4.64
N VAL A 73 4.49 17.87 -5.95
CA VAL A 73 4.06 18.83 -6.98
C VAL A 73 2.56 18.64 -7.27
N PHE A 74 1.77 19.64 -6.89
CA PHE A 74 0.31 19.57 -6.79
C PHE A 74 -0.37 20.05 -8.08
N HIS A 75 -1.23 19.23 -8.67
CA HIS A 75 -1.97 19.56 -9.89
C HIS A 75 -3.46 19.70 -9.57
N PHE A 76 -3.99 20.93 -9.69
CA PHE A 76 -5.36 21.29 -9.29
C PHE A 76 -6.46 20.49 -10.00
N PRO A 77 -6.47 20.39 -11.36
CA PRO A 77 -7.49 19.62 -12.05
C PRO A 77 -7.54 18.16 -11.61
N THR A 78 -6.37 17.53 -11.43
CA THR A 78 -6.33 16.12 -10.96
C THR A 78 -6.83 15.98 -9.54
N PHE A 79 -6.44 16.86 -8.62
CA PHE A 79 -6.91 16.78 -7.24
C PHE A 79 -8.44 16.88 -7.14
N PHE A 80 -9.06 17.85 -7.80
CA PHE A 80 -10.51 18.03 -7.72
C PHE A 80 -11.27 16.93 -8.44
N GLN A 81 -10.79 16.48 -9.60
CA GLN A 81 -11.39 15.33 -10.29
C GLN A 81 -11.32 14.08 -9.43
N GLU A 82 -10.13 13.76 -8.91
CA GLU A 82 -9.93 12.56 -8.09
C GLU A 82 -10.74 12.61 -6.80
N LEU A 83 -10.88 13.79 -6.18
CA LEU A 83 -11.72 13.95 -4.99
C LEU A 83 -13.21 13.74 -5.31
N ALA A 84 -13.70 14.27 -6.45
CA ALA A 84 -15.06 14.05 -6.90
C ALA A 84 -15.32 12.57 -7.18
N ASP A 85 -14.41 11.91 -7.92
CA ASP A 85 -14.49 10.49 -8.27
C ASP A 85 -14.66 9.63 -7.01
N ILE A 86 -13.77 9.77 -6.02
CA ILE A 86 -13.86 8.93 -4.80
C ILE A 86 -15.09 9.24 -3.93
N GLN A 87 -15.59 10.48 -3.98
CA GLN A 87 -16.82 10.84 -3.29
C GLN A 87 -18.02 10.19 -3.98
N GLU A 88 -18.08 10.20 -5.30
CA GLU A 88 -19.11 9.50 -6.09
C GLU A 88 -19.08 8.00 -5.82
N GLU A 89 -17.90 7.41 -5.75
CA GLU A 89 -17.64 5.99 -5.47
C GLU A 89 -17.91 5.57 -4.00
N GLY A 90 -18.31 6.50 -3.12
CA GLY A 90 -18.87 6.19 -1.80
C GLY A 90 -18.11 6.78 -0.61
N ILE A 91 -16.95 7.40 -0.81
CA ILE A 91 -16.16 8.02 0.27
C ILE A 91 -16.61 9.48 0.45
N LYS A 92 -17.87 9.67 0.84
CA LYS A 92 -18.52 11.00 0.87
C LYS A 92 -17.79 12.03 1.75
N ASP A 93 -17.18 11.56 2.84
CA ASP A 93 -16.46 12.38 3.82
C ASP A 93 -15.00 12.68 3.44
N ALA A 94 -14.51 12.22 2.27
CA ALA A 94 -13.12 12.39 1.86
C ALA A 94 -12.66 13.86 1.92
N GLY A 95 -13.53 14.79 1.52
CA GLY A 95 -13.25 16.22 1.54
C GLY A 95 -13.05 16.83 2.94
N GLU A 96 -13.47 16.15 4.00
CA GLU A 96 -13.29 16.59 5.40
C GLU A 96 -11.98 16.07 6.00
N ARG A 97 -11.35 15.09 5.34
CA ARG A 97 -10.19 14.36 5.85
C ARG A 97 -8.92 14.57 5.05
N VAL A 98 -9.01 15.18 3.86
CA VAL A 98 -7.85 15.50 3.03
C VAL A 98 -7.30 16.90 3.33
N PHE A 99 -5.99 16.97 3.49
CA PHE A 99 -5.25 18.18 3.76
C PHE A 99 -4.08 18.32 2.79
N VAL A 100 -3.77 19.56 2.40
CA VAL A 100 -2.73 19.89 1.43
C VAL A 100 -1.77 20.88 2.06
N SER A 101 -0.47 20.58 2.02
CA SER A 101 0.54 21.52 2.51
C SER A 101 0.53 22.82 1.69
N ASP A 102 0.48 23.95 2.39
CA ASP A 102 0.65 25.30 1.84
C ASP A 102 1.97 25.49 1.07
N ARG A 103 2.97 24.64 1.33
CA ARG A 103 4.29 24.67 0.70
C ARG A 103 4.43 23.77 -0.53
N CYS A 104 3.42 23.01 -0.91
CA CYS A 104 3.43 22.27 -2.17
C CYS A 104 3.66 23.22 -3.35
N HIS A 105 4.49 22.81 -4.31
CA HIS A 105 4.64 23.52 -5.57
C HIS A 105 3.46 23.21 -6.49
N VAL A 106 2.99 24.22 -7.23
CA VAL A 106 1.89 24.05 -8.18
C VAL A 106 2.44 23.52 -9.50
N ASN A 107 1.94 22.36 -9.90
CA ASN A 107 2.17 21.80 -11.22
C ASN A 107 1.07 22.31 -12.16
N PHE A 108 1.37 23.33 -12.96
CA PHE A 108 0.49 23.94 -13.95
C PHE A 108 0.39 23.14 -15.25
N ASP A 109 -0.65 23.40 -16.04
CA ASP A 109 -0.76 22.91 -17.42
C ASP A 109 0.39 23.43 -18.29
N LEU A 110 0.91 24.63 -17.99
CA LEU A 110 2.18 25.13 -18.53
C LEU A 110 3.31 24.10 -18.42
N HIS A 111 3.48 23.49 -17.25
CA HIS A 111 4.55 22.52 -17.06
C HIS A 111 4.31 21.26 -17.89
N GLY A 112 3.06 20.82 -18.05
CA GLY A 112 2.71 19.71 -18.94
C GLY A 112 3.03 20.01 -20.40
N ALA A 113 2.73 21.23 -20.87
CA ALA A 113 3.08 21.69 -22.21
C ALA A 113 4.60 21.77 -22.43
N VAL A 114 5.35 22.25 -21.42
CA VAL A 114 6.82 22.27 -21.44
C VAL A 114 7.41 20.87 -21.50
N ASP A 115 6.88 19.94 -20.70
CA ASP A 115 7.30 18.53 -20.67
C ASP A 115 7.12 17.88 -22.05
N ALA A 116 5.98 18.14 -22.70
CA ALA A 116 5.73 17.68 -24.06
C ALA A 116 6.70 18.30 -25.09
N ALA A 117 6.96 19.61 -25.00
CA ALA A 117 7.90 20.30 -25.90
C ALA A 117 9.34 19.80 -25.74
N GLN A 118 9.77 19.48 -24.52
CA GLN A 118 11.09 18.89 -24.24
C GLN A 118 11.23 17.51 -24.88
N GLU A 119 10.23 16.65 -24.73
CA GLU A 119 10.25 15.32 -25.34
C GLU A 119 10.22 15.37 -26.88
N GLU A 120 9.56 16.38 -27.47
CA GLU A 120 9.55 16.62 -28.92
C GLU A 120 10.92 17.11 -29.43
N GLU A 121 11.58 18.02 -28.71
CA GLU A 121 12.91 18.53 -29.03
C GLU A 121 13.98 17.43 -29.07
N LEU A 122 13.84 16.39 -28.24
CA LEU A 122 14.83 15.31 -28.11
C LEU A 122 14.83 14.29 -29.27
N ALA A 123 13.89 14.38 -30.23
CA ALA A 123 13.92 13.68 -31.53
C ALA A 123 14.39 12.20 -31.52
N GLY A 124 13.94 11.41 -30.53
CA GLY A 124 14.28 9.99 -30.38
C GLY A 124 15.23 9.65 -29.22
N LYS A 125 15.80 10.65 -28.54
CA LYS A 125 16.54 10.51 -27.26
C LYS A 125 15.68 10.89 -26.06
N ALA A 126 14.37 10.70 -26.17
CA ALA A 126 13.40 11.05 -25.16
C ALA A 126 13.69 10.32 -23.84
N VAL A 127 13.42 10.97 -22.70
CA VAL A 127 13.57 10.34 -21.39
C VAL A 127 12.45 9.31 -21.18
N GLY A 128 11.31 9.52 -21.84
CA GLY A 128 10.10 8.72 -21.67
C GLY A 128 9.20 9.31 -20.58
N SER A 129 9.10 10.64 -20.54
CA SER A 129 8.28 11.33 -19.55
C SER A 129 6.80 11.05 -19.79
N MET A 130 5.99 11.07 -18.72
CA MET A 130 4.53 10.91 -18.85
C MET A 130 3.83 12.19 -19.38
N ARG A 131 4.58 13.25 -19.72
CA ARG A 131 4.06 14.55 -20.17
C ARG A 131 3.05 15.14 -19.17
N ARG A 132 3.39 15.02 -17.89
CA ARG A 132 2.57 15.44 -16.75
C ARG A 132 3.14 16.68 -16.04
N GLY A 133 4.23 17.25 -16.55
CA GLY A 133 4.83 18.46 -15.99
C GLY A 133 5.63 18.26 -14.70
N ILE A 134 5.89 17.02 -14.31
CA ILE A 134 6.59 16.71 -13.06
C ILE A 134 8.01 17.25 -13.08
N GLY A 135 8.78 16.92 -14.12
CA GLY A 135 10.16 17.39 -14.28
C GLY A 135 10.25 18.92 -14.36
N PRO A 136 9.50 19.58 -15.27
CA PRO A 136 9.49 21.04 -15.32
C PRO A 136 9.06 21.70 -14.00
N CYS A 137 8.09 21.15 -13.27
CA CYS A 137 7.68 21.70 -11.97
C CYS A 137 8.77 21.57 -10.89
N TYR A 138 9.44 20.41 -10.80
CA TYR A 138 10.60 20.26 -9.89
C TYR A 138 11.78 21.16 -10.32
N SER A 139 11.96 21.39 -11.62
CA SER A 139 12.96 22.33 -12.14
C SER A 139 12.67 23.76 -11.69
N THR A 140 11.42 24.24 -11.80
CA THR A 140 11.05 25.58 -11.32
C THR A 140 11.16 25.70 -9.80
N LYS A 141 10.91 24.63 -9.04
CA LYS A 141 11.21 24.54 -7.61
C LYS A 141 12.71 24.74 -7.33
N ALA A 142 13.57 23.96 -8.00
CA ALA A 142 15.02 24.01 -7.78
C ALA A 142 15.65 25.36 -8.15
N ILE A 143 15.21 25.98 -9.25
CA ILE A 143 15.69 27.31 -9.68
C ILE A 143 15.02 28.47 -8.90
N ARG A 144 14.05 28.16 -8.04
CA ARG A 144 13.30 29.09 -7.16
C ARG A 144 12.38 30.06 -7.93
N SER A 145 11.95 29.67 -9.12
CA SER A 145 10.95 30.41 -9.92
C SER A 145 9.54 29.86 -9.78
N GLY A 146 9.39 28.63 -9.27
CA GLY A 146 8.11 27.97 -9.10
C GLY A 146 7.17 28.68 -8.11
N ILE A 147 5.87 28.42 -8.26
CA ILE A 147 4.82 28.99 -7.42
C ILE A 147 4.36 27.92 -6.44
N ARG A 148 4.22 28.27 -5.16
CA ARG A 148 3.65 27.38 -4.12
C ARG A 148 2.17 27.68 -3.88
N ILE A 149 1.45 26.73 -3.28
CA ILE A 149 0.03 26.89 -2.94
C ILE A 149 -0.22 28.15 -2.10
N ALA A 150 0.63 28.46 -1.11
CA ALA A 150 0.49 29.66 -0.30
C ALA A 150 0.49 30.97 -1.12
N GLU A 151 1.08 30.97 -2.32
CA GLU A 151 1.22 32.18 -3.14
C GLU A 151 0.03 32.42 -4.08
N ILE A 152 -0.81 31.40 -4.32
CA ILE A 152 -1.95 31.52 -5.26
C ILE A 152 -3.05 32.48 -4.75
N PHE A 153 -3.08 32.72 -3.45
CA PHE A 153 -4.08 33.57 -2.79
C PHE A 153 -3.78 35.07 -2.96
N ASN A 154 -2.53 35.44 -3.30
CA ASN A 154 -2.21 36.79 -3.74
C ASN A 154 -2.33 36.84 -5.27
N GLU A 155 -3.52 37.22 -5.75
CA GLU A 155 -3.88 37.14 -7.16
C GLU A 155 -2.89 37.88 -8.06
N ALA A 156 -2.60 39.15 -7.75
CA ALA A 156 -1.71 39.98 -8.55
C ALA A 156 -0.30 39.35 -8.68
N ARG A 157 0.26 38.89 -7.55
CA ARG A 157 1.59 38.27 -7.52
C ARG A 157 1.59 36.91 -8.23
N PHE A 158 0.55 36.11 -8.04
CA PHE A 158 0.39 34.83 -8.70
C PHE A 158 0.38 34.99 -10.22
N GLU A 159 -0.46 35.89 -10.73
CA GLU A 159 -0.62 36.10 -12.16
C GLU A 159 0.65 36.67 -12.80
N GLU A 160 1.29 37.65 -12.16
CA GLU A 160 2.57 38.19 -12.62
C GLU A 160 3.62 37.09 -12.76
N LYS A 161 3.74 36.22 -11.74
CA LYS A 161 4.69 35.10 -11.75
C LYS A 161 4.37 34.08 -12.84
N LEU A 162 3.10 33.71 -13.01
CA LEU A 162 2.71 32.72 -14.02
C LEU A 162 2.93 33.26 -15.45
N ARG A 163 2.57 34.53 -15.72
CA ARG A 163 2.89 35.22 -16.98
C ARG A 163 4.39 35.26 -17.24
N ARG A 164 5.20 35.56 -16.22
CA ARG A 164 6.67 35.56 -16.33
C ARG A 164 7.24 34.18 -16.63
N LEU A 165 6.73 33.13 -15.98
CA LEU A 165 7.13 31.74 -16.24
C LEU A 165 6.78 31.34 -17.68
N ALA A 166 5.54 31.59 -18.10
CA ALA A 166 5.07 31.30 -19.46
C ALA A 166 5.91 32.03 -20.51
N ALA A 167 6.17 33.34 -20.33
CA ALA A 167 7.02 34.11 -21.24
C ALA A 167 8.47 33.58 -21.29
N GLY A 168 9.01 33.10 -20.17
CA GLY A 168 10.32 32.47 -20.11
C GLY A 168 10.40 31.18 -20.93
N TYR A 169 9.41 30.31 -20.79
CA TYR A 169 9.33 29.08 -21.58
C TYR A 169 9.02 29.35 -23.05
N GLN A 170 8.18 30.34 -23.36
CA GLN A 170 7.91 30.76 -24.73
C GLN A 170 9.19 31.23 -25.44
N LYS A 171 10.09 31.93 -24.74
CA LYS A 171 11.41 32.28 -25.28
C LYS A 171 12.31 31.07 -25.53
N ARG A 172 12.20 30.01 -24.72
CA ARG A 172 13.01 28.79 -24.86
C ARG A 172 12.52 27.90 -26.00
N PHE A 173 11.22 27.63 -26.07
CA PHE A 173 10.64 26.64 -26.97
C PHE A 173 9.97 27.23 -28.20
N GLY A 174 9.74 28.54 -28.24
CA GLY A 174 9.12 29.22 -29.38
C GLY A 174 7.79 28.58 -29.77
N GLY A 175 7.62 28.26 -31.05
CA GLY A 175 6.39 27.67 -31.58
C GLY A 175 6.07 26.25 -31.11
N LEU A 176 7.03 25.55 -30.48
CA LEU A 176 6.77 24.22 -29.88
C LEU A 176 5.90 24.33 -28.63
N LEU A 177 6.00 25.43 -27.89
CA LEU A 177 5.16 25.65 -26.72
C LEU A 177 3.78 26.15 -27.14
N LYS A 178 2.78 25.29 -26.98
CA LYS A 178 1.37 25.61 -27.19
C LYS A 178 0.68 25.71 -25.84
N TYR A 179 0.53 26.93 -25.34
CA TYR A 179 -0.03 27.18 -24.03
C TYR A 179 -0.63 28.60 -23.94
N ASP A 180 -1.84 28.72 -23.39
CA ASP A 180 -2.50 29.99 -23.11
C ASP A 180 -2.45 30.28 -21.61
N VAL A 181 -1.68 31.29 -21.24
CA VAL A 181 -1.49 31.68 -19.85
C VAL A 181 -2.72 32.33 -19.22
N GLU A 182 -3.51 33.06 -20.01
CA GLU A 182 -4.68 33.76 -19.50
C GLU A 182 -5.84 32.78 -19.23
N ASP A 183 -5.95 31.73 -20.05
CA ASP A 183 -6.88 30.62 -19.81
C ASP A 183 -6.59 29.89 -18.50
N GLU A 184 -5.33 29.54 -18.21
CA GLU A 184 -4.97 28.92 -16.93
C GLU A 184 -5.19 29.88 -15.75
N ILE A 185 -4.82 31.16 -15.87
CA ILE A 185 -5.10 32.18 -14.85
C ILE A 185 -6.60 32.29 -14.56
N ALA A 186 -7.45 32.25 -15.59
CA ALA A 186 -8.90 32.35 -15.43
C ALA A 186 -9.46 31.21 -14.57
N ARG A 187 -8.97 29.97 -14.74
CA ARG A 187 -9.38 28.82 -13.90
C ARG A 187 -9.03 29.01 -12.42
N PHE A 188 -7.97 29.76 -12.11
CA PHE A 188 -7.57 30.00 -10.72
C PHE A 188 -8.53 30.89 -9.93
N LYS A 189 -9.48 31.58 -10.58
CA LYS A 189 -10.58 32.28 -9.90
C LYS A 189 -11.44 31.31 -9.08
N GLU A 190 -11.70 30.12 -9.61
CA GLU A 190 -12.48 29.08 -8.92
C GLU A 190 -11.58 28.24 -8.02
N TYR A 191 -10.41 27.82 -8.52
CA TYR A 191 -9.51 26.94 -7.76
C TYR A 191 -9.04 27.54 -6.44
N ARG A 192 -8.76 28.86 -6.37
CA ARG A 192 -8.31 29.50 -5.13
C ARG A 192 -9.36 29.46 -4.03
N VAL A 193 -10.63 29.63 -4.39
CA VAL A 193 -11.75 29.57 -3.42
C VAL A 193 -11.97 28.13 -2.99
N ALA A 194 -12.02 27.20 -3.96
CA ALA A 194 -12.29 25.79 -3.69
C ALA A 194 -11.21 25.13 -2.84
N ILE A 195 -9.92 25.44 -3.08
CA ILE A 195 -8.81 24.77 -2.39
C ILE A 195 -8.65 25.23 -0.94
N GLN A 196 -9.11 26.43 -0.60
CA GLN A 196 -8.81 27.12 0.67
C GLN A 196 -9.09 26.26 1.90
N LYS A 197 -10.18 25.48 1.90
CA LYS A 197 -10.57 24.64 3.04
C LYS A 197 -9.67 23.42 3.26
N TYR A 198 -8.88 23.02 2.26
CA TYR A 198 -7.97 21.88 2.33
C TYR A 198 -6.53 22.28 2.70
N VAL A 199 -6.17 23.55 2.49
CA VAL A 199 -4.80 24.03 2.70
C VAL A 199 -4.49 24.16 4.18
N VAL A 200 -3.37 23.58 4.61
CA VAL A 200 -2.85 23.65 5.99
C VAL A 200 -1.36 23.96 5.98
N ASP A 201 -0.84 24.48 7.10
CA ASP A 201 0.60 24.40 7.34
C ASP A 201 0.96 22.92 7.57
N GLY A 202 1.55 22.29 6.55
CA GLY A 202 1.90 20.86 6.58
C GLY A 202 2.92 20.51 7.67
N VAL A 203 3.80 21.44 8.05
CA VAL A 203 4.78 21.23 9.13
C VAL A 203 4.07 21.19 10.47
N LEU A 204 3.19 22.17 10.72
CA LEU A 204 2.40 22.22 11.95
C LEU A 204 1.43 21.03 12.05
N PHE A 205 0.82 20.63 10.94
CA PHE A 205 -0.03 19.45 10.88
C PHE A 205 0.73 18.20 11.35
N MET A 206 1.91 17.95 10.79
CA MET A 206 2.74 16.79 11.16
C MET A 206 3.25 16.88 12.60
N ALA A 207 3.65 18.06 13.07
CA ALA A 207 4.06 18.27 14.45
C ALA A 207 2.92 17.92 15.43
N ARG A 208 1.70 18.43 15.19
CA ARG A 208 0.52 18.13 16.02
C ARG A 208 0.11 16.65 15.96
N ALA A 209 0.25 16.00 14.81
CA ALA A 209 0.03 14.57 14.68
C ALA A 209 1.00 13.76 15.55
N LYS A 210 2.28 14.15 15.56
CA LYS A 210 3.29 13.54 16.43
C LYS A 210 2.99 13.82 17.91
N GLU A 211 2.69 15.05 18.29
CA GLU A 211 2.42 15.42 19.69
C GLU A 211 1.28 14.60 20.32
N ARG A 212 0.21 14.33 19.56
CA ARG A 212 -0.89 13.47 20.00
C ARG A 212 -0.59 11.96 19.95
N GLY A 213 0.62 11.58 19.54
CA GLY A 213 1.07 10.19 19.46
C GLY A 213 0.51 9.39 18.28
N ALA A 214 0.03 10.07 17.23
CA ALA A 214 -0.64 9.46 16.08
C ALA A 214 0.21 8.37 15.40
N ASN A 215 -0.48 7.37 14.85
CA ASN A 215 0.10 6.40 13.92
C ASN A 215 0.13 7.02 12.52
N ILE A 216 1.32 7.19 11.98
CA ILE A 216 1.58 7.86 10.71
C ILE A 216 2.10 6.83 9.72
N VAL A 217 1.47 6.74 8.56
CA VAL A 217 1.96 5.92 7.44
C VAL A 217 2.36 6.85 6.30
N VAL A 218 3.60 6.73 5.84
CA VAL A 218 4.09 7.47 4.68
C VAL A 218 4.00 6.58 3.45
N GLU A 219 3.18 7.00 2.51
CA GLU A 219 2.99 6.34 1.23
C GLU A 219 4.05 6.84 0.24
N GLY A 220 5.05 6.00 -0.05
CA GLY A 220 6.07 6.28 -1.03
C GLY A 220 5.50 6.36 -2.45
N SER A 221 5.91 7.40 -3.19
CA SER A 221 5.60 7.54 -4.61
C SER A 221 6.75 6.97 -5.44
N GLN A 222 6.44 6.27 -6.54
CA GLN A 222 7.43 5.55 -7.36
C GLN A 222 8.31 4.61 -6.51
N ALA A 223 9.60 4.52 -6.79
CA ALA A 223 10.54 3.58 -6.17
C ALA A 223 11.96 4.10 -6.28
N ILE A 224 12.89 3.52 -5.51
CA ILE A 224 14.25 4.06 -5.38
C ILE A 224 15.06 4.01 -6.68
N LEU A 225 14.84 3.04 -7.57
CA LEU A 225 15.59 2.99 -8.84
C LEU A 225 15.05 3.97 -9.90
N LEU A 226 14.00 4.71 -9.53
CA LEU A 226 13.50 5.90 -10.24
C LEU A 226 13.80 7.20 -9.47
N ASP A 227 14.56 7.15 -8.38
CA ASP A 227 14.97 8.34 -7.63
C ASP A 227 15.87 9.25 -8.48
N VAL A 228 15.78 10.57 -8.30
CA VAL A 228 16.56 11.53 -9.08
C VAL A 228 18.06 11.43 -8.84
N ASP A 229 18.48 11.05 -7.62
CA ASP A 229 19.88 10.95 -7.21
C ASP A 229 20.39 9.51 -7.28
N TYR A 230 19.54 8.54 -6.90
CA TYR A 230 19.93 7.15 -6.71
C TYR A 230 19.35 6.18 -7.75
N GLY A 231 18.53 6.66 -8.67
CA GLY A 231 17.96 5.83 -9.72
C GLY A 231 18.88 5.66 -10.92
N THR A 232 18.35 5.03 -11.97
CA THR A 232 19.05 4.88 -13.25
C THR A 232 19.03 6.17 -14.07
N TYR A 233 19.67 7.23 -13.57
CA TYR A 233 19.72 8.53 -14.23
C TYR A 233 20.30 8.41 -15.65
N PRO A 234 19.74 9.09 -16.67
CA PRO A 234 18.68 10.10 -16.60
C PRO A 234 17.25 9.54 -16.63
N HIS A 235 17.07 8.23 -16.76
CA HIS A 235 15.75 7.58 -16.88
C HIS A 235 15.10 7.37 -15.50
N VAL A 236 14.81 8.48 -14.84
CA VAL A 236 14.30 8.56 -13.45
C VAL A 236 13.18 9.59 -13.36
N THR A 237 12.52 9.67 -12.20
CA THR A 237 11.65 10.82 -11.90
C THR A 237 12.48 11.98 -11.33
N SER A 238 11.87 13.15 -11.21
CA SER A 238 12.57 14.38 -10.76
C SER A 238 12.40 14.64 -9.26
N SER A 239 12.03 13.62 -8.49
CA SER A 239 11.82 13.69 -7.05
C SER A 239 12.64 12.64 -6.33
N SER A 240 13.01 12.92 -5.08
CA SER A 240 13.57 11.90 -4.19
C SER A 240 12.45 10.97 -3.72
N THR A 241 12.51 9.70 -4.11
CA THR A 241 11.48 8.66 -3.87
C THR A 241 11.80 7.81 -2.63
N GLY A 242 13.04 7.87 -2.15
CA GLY A 242 13.50 7.14 -0.97
C GLY A 242 13.21 7.79 0.39
N LEU A 243 13.88 7.26 1.43
CA LEU A 243 13.74 7.67 2.83
C LEU A 243 14.03 9.17 3.03
N GLY A 244 15.04 9.70 2.36
CA GLY A 244 15.38 11.13 2.40
C GLY A 244 14.26 12.02 1.85
N GLY A 245 13.56 11.56 0.81
CA GLY A 245 12.38 12.22 0.26
C GLY A 245 11.21 12.23 1.25
N ALA A 246 10.97 11.10 1.93
CA ALA A 246 9.97 11.00 3.00
C ALA A 246 10.24 11.98 4.15
N ILE A 247 11.50 12.05 4.61
CA ILE A 247 11.93 12.94 5.69
C ILE A 247 11.75 14.41 5.30
N SER A 248 12.31 14.81 4.16
CA SER A 248 12.30 16.21 3.71
C SER A 248 10.90 16.68 3.31
N GLY A 249 10.12 15.84 2.65
CA GLY A 249 8.77 16.17 2.15
C GLY A 249 7.74 16.37 3.25
N LEU A 250 7.94 15.78 4.44
CA LEU A 250 6.99 15.81 5.56
C LEU A 250 7.55 16.45 6.84
N GLY A 251 8.81 16.89 6.85
CA GLY A 251 9.44 17.43 8.06
C GLY A 251 9.52 16.39 9.19
N LEU A 252 9.84 15.14 8.84
CA LEU A 252 9.99 14.08 9.84
C LEU A 252 11.33 14.19 10.56
N GLY A 253 11.35 13.94 11.87
CA GLY A 253 12.59 13.72 12.59
C GLY A 253 13.03 12.27 12.37
N ILE A 254 14.32 12.04 12.18
CA ILE A 254 14.86 10.67 12.01
C ILE A 254 14.47 9.76 13.18
N ARG A 255 14.36 10.31 14.41
CA ARG A 255 13.97 9.58 15.62
C ARG A 255 12.49 9.19 15.67
N ASP A 256 11.66 9.83 14.85
CA ASP A 256 10.21 9.58 14.78
C ASP A 256 9.91 8.30 13.98
N ILE A 257 10.82 7.93 13.08
CA ILE A 257 10.69 6.78 12.18
C ILE A 257 10.89 5.49 12.97
N LYS A 258 9.90 4.61 12.92
CA LYS A 258 9.91 3.32 13.62
C LYS A 258 10.16 2.14 12.71
N GLU A 259 9.71 2.24 11.46
CA GLU A 259 9.86 1.16 10.50
C GLU A 259 9.92 1.73 9.09
N VAL A 260 10.91 1.31 8.31
CA VAL A 260 11.01 1.54 6.87
C VAL A 260 10.88 0.19 6.17
N ILE A 261 9.84 0.06 5.35
CA ILE A 261 9.51 -1.18 4.65
C ILE A 261 9.77 -1.01 3.15
N GLY A 262 10.65 -1.87 2.63
CA GLY A 262 10.88 -2.00 1.19
C GLY A 262 9.85 -2.93 0.56
N VAL A 263 9.06 -2.44 -0.39
CA VAL A 263 8.14 -3.26 -1.18
C VAL A 263 8.90 -3.76 -2.39
N THR A 264 9.07 -5.07 -2.47
CA THR A 264 9.89 -5.76 -3.46
C THR A 264 9.03 -6.77 -4.21
N LYS A 265 8.97 -6.69 -5.54
CA LYS A 265 8.32 -7.73 -6.34
C LYS A 265 9.28 -8.92 -6.50
N ALA A 266 8.76 -10.15 -6.54
CA ALA A 266 9.55 -11.39 -6.68
C ALA A 266 10.32 -11.50 -8.02
N TYR A 267 10.12 -10.55 -8.92
CA TYR A 267 10.82 -10.35 -10.19
C TYR A 267 10.83 -8.84 -10.48
N ASN A 268 11.57 -8.40 -11.48
CA ASN A 268 11.67 -6.97 -11.78
C ASN A 268 10.75 -6.59 -12.94
N THR A 269 10.23 -5.36 -12.85
CA THR A 269 9.47 -4.71 -13.92
C THR A 269 9.92 -3.27 -14.08
N ARG A 270 9.90 -2.76 -15.32
CA ARG A 270 10.26 -1.37 -15.61
C ARG A 270 9.29 -0.79 -16.64
N LEU A 271 8.81 0.43 -16.38
CA LEU A 271 8.12 1.25 -17.37
C LEU A 271 9.13 2.18 -18.06
N GLY A 272 9.05 2.26 -19.39
CA GLY A 272 9.86 3.19 -20.17
C GLY A 272 11.30 2.72 -20.43
N LEU A 273 12.12 3.67 -20.87
CA LEU A 273 13.50 3.47 -21.29
C LEU A 273 14.46 3.38 -20.10
N GLY A 274 15.73 3.08 -20.40
CA GLY A 274 16.85 3.01 -19.47
C GLY A 274 17.25 1.59 -19.07
N GLY A 275 18.43 1.48 -18.46
CA GLY A 275 19.10 0.21 -18.17
C GLY A 275 18.26 -0.74 -17.30
N PHE A 276 18.10 -1.97 -17.77
CA PHE A 276 17.38 -3.01 -17.03
C PHE A 276 18.17 -4.32 -17.13
N PRO A 277 19.18 -4.51 -16.25
CA PRO A 277 20.17 -5.58 -16.41
C PRO A 277 19.58 -6.99 -16.50
N THR A 278 18.51 -7.24 -15.73
CA THR A 278 17.85 -8.55 -15.69
C THR A 278 16.67 -8.70 -16.65
N GLU A 279 16.48 -7.75 -17.57
CA GLU A 279 15.41 -7.83 -18.56
C GLU A 279 15.52 -9.11 -19.39
N ASP A 280 14.37 -9.79 -19.55
CA ASP A 280 14.24 -10.89 -20.48
C ASP A 280 13.29 -10.45 -21.60
N ALA A 281 13.82 -10.18 -22.79
CA ALA A 281 13.01 -9.81 -23.96
C ALA A 281 12.40 -11.04 -24.67
N GLY A 282 12.66 -12.25 -24.15
CA GLY A 282 12.25 -13.52 -24.72
C GLY A 282 10.97 -14.06 -24.10
N GLU A 283 10.91 -15.39 -24.00
CA GLU A 283 9.73 -16.12 -23.55
C GLU A 283 9.44 -15.91 -22.06
N VAL A 284 10.49 -15.90 -21.22
CA VAL A 284 10.35 -15.72 -19.77
C VAL A 284 9.74 -14.35 -19.46
N GLY A 285 10.27 -13.27 -20.06
CA GLY A 285 9.71 -11.94 -19.80
C GLY A 285 8.26 -11.80 -20.24
N GLN A 286 7.88 -12.42 -21.36
CA GLN A 286 6.49 -12.47 -21.81
C GLN A 286 5.60 -13.27 -20.84
N GLN A 287 6.11 -14.38 -20.31
CA GLN A 287 5.40 -15.19 -19.33
C GLN A 287 5.20 -14.43 -18.01
N LEU A 288 6.26 -13.79 -17.46
CA LEU A 288 6.17 -12.92 -16.29
C LEU A 288 5.17 -11.78 -16.51
N GLN A 289 5.21 -11.13 -17.67
CA GLN A 289 4.29 -10.06 -18.03
C GLN A 289 2.83 -10.53 -18.03
N LYS A 290 2.56 -11.70 -18.63
CA LYS A 290 1.22 -12.27 -18.74
C LYS A 290 0.68 -12.72 -17.37
N LEU A 291 1.47 -13.48 -16.62
CA LEU A 291 1.08 -14.01 -15.31
C LEU A 291 0.92 -12.90 -14.27
N GLY A 292 1.81 -11.90 -14.29
CA GLY A 292 1.78 -10.77 -13.36
C GLY A 292 0.76 -9.68 -13.70
N GLY A 293 0.12 -9.76 -14.87
CA GLY A 293 -0.77 -8.71 -15.38
C GLY A 293 -0.05 -7.37 -15.54
N GLU A 294 1.17 -7.38 -16.07
CA GLU A 294 2.11 -6.27 -16.00
C GLU A 294 1.83 -5.18 -17.04
N TYR A 295 0.89 -4.31 -16.68
CA TYR A 295 0.48 -3.13 -17.44
C TYR A 295 0.46 -1.91 -16.52
N ALA A 296 1.00 -0.79 -16.99
CA ALA A 296 0.93 0.47 -16.26
C ALA A 296 -0.54 0.86 -16.00
N ALA A 297 -0.91 1.03 -14.72
CA ALA A 297 -2.31 1.21 -14.32
C ALA A 297 -3.01 2.38 -15.03
N VAL A 298 -2.28 3.49 -15.24
CA VAL A 298 -2.80 4.75 -15.80
C VAL A 298 -2.82 4.77 -17.32
N ILE A 299 -1.73 4.35 -17.97
CA ILE A 299 -1.56 4.47 -19.43
C ILE A 299 -1.73 3.14 -20.19
N LYS A 300 -1.95 2.04 -19.47
CA LYS A 300 -2.17 0.67 -19.99
C LYS A 300 -1.06 0.15 -20.92
N GLN A 301 0.13 0.72 -20.82
CA GLN A 301 1.31 0.26 -21.56
C GLN A 301 1.90 -0.98 -20.88
N LYS A 302 2.36 -1.94 -21.69
CA LYS A 302 3.08 -3.13 -21.24
C LYS A 302 4.38 -2.76 -20.53
N LEU A 303 4.64 -3.37 -19.38
CA LEU A 303 5.91 -3.21 -18.66
C LEU A 303 6.95 -4.19 -19.20
N ARG A 304 8.21 -3.73 -19.26
CA ARG A 304 9.37 -4.60 -19.45
C ARG A 304 9.49 -5.49 -18.22
N CYS A 305 9.79 -6.77 -18.40
CA CYS A 305 9.86 -7.75 -17.32
C CYS A 305 11.19 -8.50 -17.35
N GLY A 306 11.65 -8.92 -16.19
CA GLY A 306 12.93 -9.58 -16.03
C GLY A 306 13.04 -10.29 -14.69
N TRP A 307 14.09 -11.09 -14.54
CA TRP A 307 14.37 -11.81 -13.30
C TRP A 307 14.66 -10.86 -12.13
N LEU A 308 14.59 -11.38 -10.90
CA LEU A 308 14.92 -10.60 -9.71
C LEU A 308 16.39 -10.18 -9.72
N ASP A 309 16.64 -8.90 -9.53
CA ASP A 309 17.97 -8.30 -9.45
C ASP A 309 18.35 -8.02 -7.99
N LEU A 310 19.19 -8.89 -7.42
CA LEU A 310 19.62 -8.77 -6.03
C LEU A 310 20.73 -7.75 -5.84
N VAL A 311 21.52 -7.43 -6.88
CA VAL A 311 22.52 -6.37 -6.83
C VAL A 311 21.82 -5.02 -6.65
N ALA A 312 20.80 -4.75 -7.47
CA ALA A 312 19.98 -3.55 -7.37
C ALA A 312 19.18 -3.49 -6.04
N LEU A 313 18.62 -4.63 -5.59
CA LEU A 313 17.90 -4.67 -4.32
C LEU A 313 18.81 -4.44 -3.11
N ARG A 314 20.03 -4.99 -3.11
CA ARG A 314 21.03 -4.75 -2.05
C ARG A 314 21.46 -3.28 -2.02
N TYR A 315 21.68 -2.67 -3.19
CA TYR A 315 21.92 -1.23 -3.31
C TYR A 315 20.77 -0.39 -2.74
N SER A 316 19.53 -0.76 -3.08
CA SER A 316 18.30 -0.16 -2.55
C SER A 316 18.22 -0.23 -1.00
N CYS A 317 18.64 -1.36 -0.41
CA CYS A 317 18.75 -1.51 1.04
C CYS A 317 19.77 -0.56 1.67
N MET A 318 20.93 -0.35 1.02
CA MET A 318 21.97 0.57 1.51
C MET A 318 21.48 2.01 1.59
N ILE A 319 20.62 2.45 0.67
CA ILE A 319 20.13 3.83 0.63
C ILE A 319 19.01 4.07 1.64
N ASN A 320 18.04 3.16 1.67
CA ASN A 320 16.82 3.35 2.46
C ASN A 320 16.88 2.74 3.85
N ASN A 321 17.92 1.95 4.15
CA ASN A 321 18.13 1.28 5.42
C ASN A 321 16.85 0.57 5.90
N TYR A 322 16.32 -0.31 5.04
CA TYR A 322 15.07 -1.02 5.32
C TYR A 322 15.16 -1.84 6.61
N ASP A 323 14.17 -1.70 7.49
CA ASP A 323 14.01 -2.57 8.65
C ASP A 323 13.51 -3.95 8.21
N SER A 324 12.69 -3.98 7.16
CA SER A 324 12.20 -5.20 6.52
C SER A 324 11.81 -4.97 5.07
N ILE A 325 11.65 -6.08 4.33
CA ILE A 325 10.98 -6.06 3.04
C ILE A 325 9.64 -6.77 3.09
N GLN A 326 8.76 -6.43 2.16
CA GLN A 326 7.58 -7.20 1.80
C GLN A 326 7.76 -7.70 0.38
N LEU A 327 7.71 -9.03 0.19
CA LEU A 327 7.86 -9.65 -1.11
C LEU A 327 6.49 -9.82 -1.77
N SER A 328 6.26 -9.20 -2.92
CA SER A 328 4.98 -9.23 -3.63
C SER A 328 5.01 -10.11 -4.88
N LYS A 329 3.81 -10.57 -5.28
CA LYS A 329 3.56 -11.38 -6.49
C LYS A 329 4.40 -12.65 -6.56
N LEU A 330 4.59 -13.36 -5.43
CA LEU A 330 5.37 -14.59 -5.43
C LEU A 330 4.72 -15.69 -6.30
N ASP A 331 3.39 -15.71 -6.40
CA ASP A 331 2.60 -16.65 -7.22
C ASP A 331 2.90 -16.59 -8.72
N VAL A 332 3.42 -15.47 -9.21
CA VAL A 332 3.79 -15.34 -10.62
C VAL A 332 4.90 -16.33 -10.99
N LEU A 333 5.67 -16.78 -9.99
CA LEU A 333 6.73 -17.77 -10.16
C LEU A 333 6.22 -19.23 -10.03
N ASP A 334 4.92 -19.46 -9.76
CA ASP A 334 4.35 -20.78 -9.47
C ASP A 334 4.60 -21.84 -10.54
N THR A 335 4.70 -21.43 -11.81
CA THR A 335 4.80 -22.34 -12.97
C THR A 335 6.22 -22.49 -13.53
N PHE A 336 7.22 -21.91 -12.87
CA PHE A 336 8.60 -22.00 -13.34
C PHE A 336 9.28 -23.24 -12.75
N GLU A 337 9.98 -24.00 -13.59
CA GLU A 337 10.82 -25.13 -13.14
C GLU A 337 12.14 -24.64 -12.54
N ARG A 338 12.70 -23.57 -13.11
CA ARG A 338 13.93 -22.91 -12.65
C ARG A 338 13.70 -21.41 -12.62
N ILE A 339 14.19 -20.77 -11.57
CA ILE A 339 14.08 -19.33 -11.35
C ILE A 339 15.48 -18.76 -11.28
N LYS A 340 15.79 -17.76 -12.12
CA LYS A 340 17.07 -17.06 -12.09
C LYS A 340 16.99 -15.86 -11.15
N VAL A 341 18.08 -15.59 -10.43
CA VAL A 341 18.28 -14.37 -9.65
C VAL A 341 19.64 -13.76 -9.98
N GLY A 342 19.67 -12.47 -10.30
CA GLY A 342 20.91 -11.75 -10.61
C GLY A 342 21.69 -11.42 -9.35
N ILE A 343 22.88 -11.99 -9.19
CA ILE A 343 23.66 -11.96 -7.93
C ILE A 343 24.94 -11.10 -8.03
N ALA A 344 25.44 -10.84 -9.23
CA ALA A 344 26.58 -9.97 -9.45
C ALA A 344 26.50 -9.35 -10.84
N TYR A 345 27.21 -8.24 -11.02
CA TYR A 345 27.44 -7.65 -12.34
C TYR A 345 28.91 -7.79 -12.71
N ARG A 346 29.17 -8.05 -13.98
CA ARG A 346 30.48 -7.92 -14.59
C ARG A 346 30.41 -6.89 -15.69
N ASP A 347 31.43 -6.04 -15.80
CA ASP A 347 31.58 -5.18 -16.96
C ASP A 347 32.02 -6.05 -18.16
N ARG A 348 31.24 -6.04 -19.26
CA ARG A 348 31.51 -6.89 -20.43
C ARG A 348 32.83 -6.57 -21.13
N ASP A 349 33.29 -5.33 -21.04
CA ASP A 349 34.48 -4.89 -21.76
C ASP A 349 35.75 -5.27 -20.99
N THR A 350 35.71 -5.17 -19.66
CA THR A 350 36.86 -5.44 -18.79
C THR A 350 36.85 -6.81 -18.14
N GLY A 351 35.69 -7.48 -18.07
CA GLY A 351 35.47 -8.72 -17.33
C GLY A 351 35.48 -8.57 -15.80
N ALA A 352 35.67 -7.35 -15.28
CA ALA A 352 35.77 -7.08 -13.85
C ALA A 352 34.39 -7.16 -13.18
N GLU A 353 34.35 -7.79 -11.99
CA GLU A 353 33.16 -7.80 -11.15
C GLU A 353 32.94 -6.42 -10.53
N MET A 354 31.68 -5.97 -10.52
CA MET A 354 31.30 -4.67 -9.98
C MET A 354 30.95 -4.80 -8.49
N PRO A 355 31.47 -3.90 -7.64
CA PRO A 355 31.20 -3.95 -6.21
C PRO A 355 29.76 -3.58 -5.84
N SER A 356 29.10 -2.78 -6.69
CA SER A 356 27.74 -2.26 -6.45
C SER A 356 27.03 -1.93 -7.76
N PHE A 357 25.77 -1.51 -7.65
CA PHE A 357 25.01 -0.93 -8.75
C PHE A 357 25.75 0.28 -9.32
N PRO A 358 26.00 0.35 -10.65
CA PRO A 358 26.76 1.43 -11.25
C PRO A 358 25.93 2.71 -11.38
N ALA A 359 26.57 3.86 -11.18
CA ALA A 359 25.94 5.17 -11.35
C ALA A 359 25.91 5.63 -12.82
N ASP A 360 26.89 5.20 -13.62
CA ASP A 360 26.99 5.54 -15.03
C ASP A 360 26.02 4.67 -15.85
N HIS A 361 25.21 5.34 -16.67
CA HIS A 361 24.21 4.69 -17.51
C HIS A 361 24.82 3.77 -18.56
N ASP A 362 25.89 4.19 -19.23
CA ASP A 362 26.54 3.40 -20.28
C ASP A 362 27.22 2.17 -19.69
N VAL A 363 27.68 2.28 -18.44
CA VAL A 363 28.17 1.16 -17.65
C VAL A 363 27.04 0.18 -17.34
N LEU A 364 25.90 0.69 -16.86
CA LEU A 364 24.73 -0.12 -16.53
C LEU A 364 24.17 -0.86 -17.76
N GLU A 365 24.17 -0.27 -18.94
CA GLU A 365 23.65 -0.90 -20.17
C GLU A 365 24.51 -2.06 -20.66
N ARG A 366 25.82 -2.02 -20.39
CA ARG A 366 26.76 -3.05 -20.83
C ARG A 366 27.10 -4.08 -19.76
N VAL A 367 26.43 -4.07 -18.61
CA VAL A 367 26.70 -5.11 -17.60
C VAL A 367 26.29 -6.50 -18.12
N GLU A 368 27.09 -7.48 -17.77
CA GLU A 368 26.71 -8.89 -17.81
C GLU A 368 26.25 -9.29 -16.41
N VAL A 369 25.01 -9.77 -16.32
CA VAL A 369 24.47 -10.26 -15.06
C VAL A 369 24.93 -11.70 -14.84
N VAL A 370 25.52 -11.95 -13.68
CA VAL A 370 25.79 -13.29 -13.18
C VAL A 370 24.52 -13.77 -12.46
N TYR A 371 23.98 -14.91 -12.88
CA TYR A 371 22.78 -15.49 -12.31
C TYR A 371 23.09 -16.70 -11.43
N GLU A 372 22.33 -16.83 -10.35
CA GLU A 372 22.13 -18.11 -9.67
C GLU A 372 20.77 -18.70 -10.09
N GLU A 373 20.74 -20.01 -10.33
CA GLU A 373 19.51 -20.74 -10.65
C GLU A 373 18.98 -21.48 -9.44
N LEU A 374 17.78 -21.12 -9.00
CA LEU A 374 17.07 -21.75 -7.91
C LEU A 374 16.01 -22.70 -8.48
N PRO A 375 15.73 -23.84 -7.82
CA PRO A 375 14.60 -24.69 -8.18
C PRO A 375 13.29 -23.91 -8.00
N GLY A 376 12.43 -23.96 -9.01
CA GLY A 376 11.05 -23.52 -8.87
C GLY A 376 10.18 -24.63 -8.28
N TRP A 377 8.91 -24.32 -8.00
CA TRP A 377 8.03 -25.21 -7.23
C TRP A 377 6.85 -25.81 -8.02
N ASN A 378 6.58 -25.35 -9.25
CA ASN A 378 5.56 -25.92 -10.15
C ASN A 378 4.20 -26.24 -9.47
N THR A 379 3.82 -25.42 -8.49
CA THR A 379 2.67 -25.68 -7.60
C THR A 379 2.02 -24.36 -7.25
N SER A 380 0.69 -24.28 -7.32
CA SER A 380 0.03 -23.02 -6.99
C SER A 380 0.08 -22.70 -5.49
N ILE A 381 0.45 -21.46 -5.14
CA ILE A 381 0.38 -20.95 -3.76
C ILE A 381 -0.91 -20.19 -3.46
N ALA A 382 -1.85 -20.14 -4.41
CA ALA A 382 -3.05 -19.30 -4.37
C ALA A 382 -4.09 -19.60 -3.26
N LYS A 383 -3.79 -20.52 -2.36
CA LYS A 383 -4.64 -20.86 -1.21
C LYS A 383 -3.88 -20.92 0.11
N ARG A 384 -2.58 -20.64 0.07
CA ARG A 384 -1.72 -20.65 1.26
C ARG A 384 -1.89 -19.36 2.04
N ARG A 385 -1.95 -19.47 3.35
CA ARG A 385 -2.16 -18.39 4.32
C ARG A 385 -1.06 -18.36 5.37
N GLU A 386 -0.35 -19.48 5.55
CA GLU A 386 0.75 -19.57 6.49
C GLU A 386 2.06 -19.94 5.82
N TRP A 387 3.16 -19.46 6.40
CA TRP A 387 4.51 -19.70 5.88
C TRP A 387 4.81 -21.19 5.72
N ALA A 388 4.40 -22.00 6.71
CA ALA A 388 4.62 -23.44 6.72
C ALA A 388 3.88 -24.17 5.58
N GLU A 389 2.86 -23.55 4.98
CA GLU A 389 2.10 -24.15 3.88
C GLU A 389 2.69 -23.82 2.50
N LEU A 390 3.68 -22.91 2.43
CA LEU A 390 4.39 -22.63 1.19
C LEU A 390 5.26 -23.84 0.80
N PRO A 391 5.41 -24.14 -0.51
CA PRO A 391 6.39 -25.12 -0.97
C PRO A 391 7.78 -24.80 -0.43
N THR A 392 8.55 -25.83 -0.07
CA THR A 392 9.92 -25.67 0.47
C THR A 392 10.80 -24.82 -0.44
N GLU A 393 10.67 -24.97 -1.76
CA GLU A 393 11.48 -24.18 -2.72
C GLU A 393 11.05 -22.70 -2.74
N ALA A 394 9.77 -22.39 -2.53
CA ALA A 394 9.30 -21.01 -2.37
C ALA A 394 9.82 -20.37 -1.07
N GLN A 395 9.84 -21.14 0.03
CA GLN A 395 10.44 -20.68 1.30
C GLN A 395 11.95 -20.40 1.13
N LYS A 396 12.68 -21.34 0.52
CA LYS A 396 14.11 -21.19 0.22
C LYS A 396 14.41 -20.01 -0.70
N TYR A 397 13.54 -19.72 -1.66
CA TYR A 397 13.66 -18.54 -2.53
C TYR A 397 13.64 -17.25 -1.71
N VAL A 398 12.67 -17.10 -0.82
CA VAL A 398 12.58 -15.94 0.08
C VAL A 398 13.77 -15.87 1.02
N GLU A 399 14.15 -16.97 1.67
CA GLU A 399 15.33 -17.03 2.55
C GLU A 399 16.63 -16.70 1.82
N TYR A 400 16.75 -17.09 0.55
CA TYR A 400 17.89 -16.75 -0.29
C TYR A 400 17.99 -15.24 -0.48
N ILE A 401 16.88 -14.57 -0.80
CA ILE A 401 16.81 -13.11 -0.91
C ILE A 401 17.26 -12.46 0.40
N GLU A 402 16.69 -12.89 1.54
CA GLU A 402 17.03 -12.35 2.86
C GLU A 402 18.52 -12.47 3.18
N ARG A 403 19.12 -13.64 2.92
CA ARG A 403 20.55 -13.88 3.15
C ARG A 403 21.40 -12.98 2.27
N PHE A 404 21.02 -12.79 1.02
CA PHE A 404 21.80 -11.99 0.08
C PHE A 404 21.79 -10.50 0.43
N ILE A 405 20.62 -9.93 0.74
CA ILE A 405 20.49 -8.49 0.99
C ILE A 405 20.72 -8.10 2.46
N GLY A 406 20.71 -9.07 3.38
CA GLY A 406 20.91 -8.84 4.81
C GLY A 406 19.68 -8.23 5.52
N VAL A 407 18.52 -8.21 4.87
CA VAL A 407 17.26 -7.66 5.39
C VAL A 407 16.19 -8.75 5.38
N LYS A 408 15.42 -8.86 6.48
CA LYS A 408 14.37 -9.86 6.61
C LYS A 408 13.11 -9.47 5.84
N ALA A 409 12.48 -10.46 5.23
CA ALA A 409 11.13 -10.34 4.74
C ALA A 409 10.18 -10.55 5.93
N ASN A 410 9.30 -9.59 6.17
CA ASN A 410 8.29 -9.73 7.22
C ASN A 410 6.99 -10.33 6.68
N GLN A 411 6.76 -10.19 5.38
CA GLN A 411 5.56 -10.61 4.69
C GLN A 411 5.88 -11.05 3.26
N VAL A 412 5.12 -12.03 2.79
CA VAL A 412 5.02 -12.43 1.39
C VAL A 412 3.58 -12.23 0.96
N ASP A 413 3.37 -11.75 -0.26
CA ASP A 413 2.05 -11.65 -0.86
C ASP A 413 1.99 -12.44 -2.17
N TRP A 414 0.82 -13.05 -2.39
CA TRP A 414 0.45 -13.63 -3.66
C TRP A 414 -0.85 -13.01 -4.18
N ASN A 415 -0.91 -12.81 -5.50
CA ASN A 415 -1.87 -11.96 -6.17
C ASN A 415 -3.20 -12.70 -6.43
N GLY A 416 -3.86 -13.11 -5.35
CA GLY A 416 -5.23 -13.60 -5.41
C GLY A 416 -6.23 -12.48 -5.62
N CYS A 417 -6.34 -11.98 -6.85
CA CYS A 417 -7.55 -11.28 -7.26
C CYS A 417 -8.69 -12.31 -7.28
N SER A 418 -9.28 -12.59 -6.12
CA SER A 418 -10.50 -13.39 -6.09
C SER A 418 -11.59 -12.59 -6.78
N ALA A 419 -12.32 -13.22 -7.70
CA ALA A 419 -13.52 -12.68 -8.35
C ALA A 419 -14.63 -12.23 -7.36
N ARG A 420 -14.36 -12.27 -6.05
CA ARG A 420 -15.26 -11.93 -4.93
C ARG A 420 -14.77 -10.75 -4.08
N GLY A 421 -13.80 -9.94 -4.56
CA GLY A 421 -13.51 -8.64 -3.94
C GLY A 421 -12.72 -8.70 -2.62
N HIS A 422 -11.88 -9.74 -2.42
CA HIS A 422 -10.95 -9.81 -1.29
C HIS A 422 -9.50 -9.78 -1.76
N TYR A 423 -8.91 -8.58 -1.87
CA TYR A 423 -7.49 -8.36 -2.21
C TYR A 423 -6.52 -8.88 -1.13
N TYR A 424 -6.99 -9.07 0.12
CA TYR A 424 -6.15 -9.38 1.29
C TYR A 424 -6.02 -10.87 1.62
N ALA A 425 -6.66 -11.75 0.84
CA ALA A 425 -6.57 -13.18 1.08
C ALA A 425 -5.18 -13.77 0.77
N GLY A 426 -4.24 -13.00 0.23
CA GLY A 426 -2.93 -13.47 -0.24
C GLY A 426 -1.73 -13.26 0.68
N LEU A 427 -1.91 -12.59 1.82
CA LEU A 427 -0.78 -12.17 2.66
C LEU A 427 -0.35 -13.29 3.63
N ILE A 428 0.93 -13.62 3.60
CA ILE A 428 1.57 -14.61 4.46
C ILE A 428 2.63 -13.92 5.31
N TYR A 429 2.50 -14.01 6.63
CA TYR A 429 3.47 -13.47 7.57
C TYR A 429 4.58 -14.49 7.83
N ILE A 430 5.84 -14.05 7.75
CA ILE A 430 6.99 -14.91 7.98
C ILE A 430 7.22 -15.10 9.49
N PRO A 431 7.56 -16.31 9.98
CA PRO A 431 7.87 -16.54 11.38
C PRO A 431 8.96 -15.60 11.90
N GLY A 432 8.75 -15.04 13.09
CA GLY A 432 9.68 -14.05 13.67
C GLY A 432 9.53 -12.63 13.11
N SER A 433 8.60 -12.40 12.18
CA SER A 433 8.22 -11.07 11.71
C SER A 433 7.81 -10.19 12.89
N ARG A 434 8.33 -8.96 12.90
CA ARG A 434 7.95 -7.93 13.89
C ARG A 434 6.59 -7.31 13.59
N MET A 435 6.06 -7.53 12.39
CA MET A 435 4.73 -7.05 12.01
C MET A 435 3.65 -7.88 12.68
N LYS A 436 2.71 -7.20 13.35
CA LYS A 436 1.52 -7.86 13.90
C LYS A 436 0.57 -8.23 12.76
N ARG A 437 -0.05 -9.42 12.83
CA ARG A 437 -1.15 -9.79 11.93
C ARG A 437 -2.22 -8.71 12.02
N VAL A 438 -2.50 -8.04 10.91
CA VAL A 438 -3.57 -7.05 10.83
C VAL A 438 -4.86 -7.81 10.53
N ALA A 439 -5.73 -7.96 11.53
CA ALA A 439 -7.05 -8.54 11.31
C ALA A 439 -7.91 -7.51 10.57
N TRP A 440 -8.21 -7.73 9.29
CA TRP A 440 -9.15 -6.90 8.58
C TRP A 440 -10.58 -7.35 8.94
N PRO A 441 -11.42 -6.48 9.53
CA PRO A 441 -12.84 -6.77 9.62
C PRO A 441 -13.38 -6.72 8.19
N CYS A 442 -13.61 -7.89 7.61
CA CYS A 442 -14.37 -8.01 6.39
C CYS A 442 -15.72 -7.30 6.61
N ARG A 443 -16.05 -6.23 5.87
CA ARG A 443 -17.32 -5.51 6.07
C ARG A 443 -18.55 -6.32 5.64
N SER A 444 -18.39 -7.35 4.79
CA SER A 444 -19.46 -8.34 4.61
C SER A 444 -19.66 -9.23 5.83
N CYS A 445 -18.66 -9.34 6.71
CA CYS A 445 -18.80 -9.92 8.05
C CYS A 445 -19.32 -8.91 9.10
N GLU A 446 -19.36 -7.60 8.84
CA GLU A 446 -20.07 -6.66 9.74
C GLU A 446 -21.58 -6.91 9.77
N ALA A 447 -22.14 -7.50 8.71
CA ALA A 447 -23.52 -7.99 8.72
C ALA A 447 -23.71 -9.22 9.65
N ILE A 448 -22.61 -9.87 10.04
CA ILE A 448 -22.56 -11.02 10.97
C ILE A 448 -21.67 -10.66 12.18
N LEU A 449 -21.50 -9.38 12.51
CA LEU A 449 -20.89 -9.00 13.77
C LEU A 449 -21.85 -9.33 14.89
N CYS A 450 -21.63 -10.50 15.49
CA CYS A 450 -21.63 -10.76 16.94
C CYS A 450 -22.34 -9.68 17.76
N ARG A 451 -23.67 -9.60 17.65
CA ARG A 451 -24.46 -8.82 18.60
C ARG A 451 -24.63 -9.70 19.85
N PRO A 452 -24.29 -9.19 21.05
CA PRO A 452 -24.41 -9.96 22.27
C PRO A 452 -25.86 -10.44 22.41
N LEU A 453 -26.01 -11.75 22.56
CA LEU A 453 -27.29 -12.39 22.84
C LEU A 453 -27.53 -12.25 24.34
N LEU A 454 -28.44 -11.36 24.74
CA LEU A 454 -28.83 -11.28 26.14
C LEU A 454 -29.80 -12.43 26.41
N VAL A 455 -29.33 -13.41 27.19
CA VAL A 455 -30.15 -14.55 27.64
C VAL A 455 -30.36 -14.40 29.15
N SER A 456 -31.58 -14.08 29.55
CA SER A 456 -31.97 -14.12 30.97
C SER A 456 -32.68 -15.44 31.23
N ALA A 457 -32.06 -16.34 32.00
CA ALA A 457 -32.68 -17.60 32.41
C ALA A 457 -33.07 -17.54 33.89
N GLN A 458 -34.36 -17.73 34.18
CA GLN A 458 -34.88 -17.81 35.53
C GLN A 458 -35.53 -19.16 35.77
N ARG A 459 -35.18 -19.78 36.90
CA ARG A 459 -35.83 -21.02 37.36
C ARG A 459 -37.14 -20.67 38.06
N VAL A 460 -38.25 -21.19 37.53
CA VAL A 460 -39.58 -21.07 38.16
C VAL A 460 -40.02 -22.49 38.46
N SER A 461 -39.88 -22.93 39.71
CA SER A 461 -40.12 -24.32 40.18
C SER A 461 -39.17 -25.38 39.57
N THR A 462 -39.69 -26.46 38.98
CA THR A 462 -38.95 -27.54 38.30
C THR A 462 -38.62 -27.21 36.84
N THR A 463 -39.11 -26.08 36.30
CA THR A 463 -38.88 -25.66 34.91
C THR A 463 -38.00 -24.42 34.82
N TRP A 464 -37.19 -24.35 33.76
CA TRP A 464 -36.39 -23.18 33.42
C TRP A 464 -37.10 -22.36 32.35
N ARG A 465 -37.18 -21.04 32.53
CA ARG A 465 -37.64 -20.10 31.51
C ARG A 465 -36.47 -19.24 31.08
N ALA A 466 -36.17 -19.21 29.79
CA ALA A 466 -35.18 -18.31 29.20
C ALA A 466 -35.89 -17.24 28.38
N LEU A 467 -35.56 -15.97 28.65
CA LEU A 467 -35.90 -14.82 27.81
C LEU A 467 -34.68 -14.49 26.97
N ILE A 468 -34.84 -14.57 25.65
CA ILE A 468 -33.78 -14.29 24.68
C ILE A 468 -34.17 -13.06 23.89
N THR A 469 -33.42 -11.96 24.02
CA THR A 469 -33.60 -10.78 23.16
C THR A 469 -32.59 -10.82 22.02
N THR A 470 -33.08 -10.97 20.79
CA THR A 470 -32.28 -10.92 19.56
C THR A 470 -32.86 -9.89 18.58
N SER A 471 -32.12 -9.53 17.53
CA SER A 471 -32.68 -8.70 16.44
C SER A 471 -33.70 -9.52 15.62
N PRO A 472 -34.72 -8.89 15.00
CA PRO A 472 -35.72 -9.59 14.19
C PRO A 472 -35.14 -10.47 13.08
N ALA A 473 -33.96 -10.13 12.55
CA ALA A 473 -33.28 -10.89 11.50
C ALA A 473 -32.70 -12.23 11.98
N LEU A 474 -32.48 -12.42 13.29
CA LEU A 474 -31.92 -13.64 13.89
C LEU A 474 -33.00 -14.61 14.39
N GLN A 475 -34.23 -14.15 14.60
CA GLN A 475 -35.35 -14.97 15.10
C GLN A 475 -35.70 -16.18 14.20
N PRO A 476 -35.66 -16.10 12.87
CA PRO A 476 -35.99 -17.25 12.00
C PRO A 476 -34.92 -18.35 11.97
N ARG A 477 -33.73 -18.10 12.54
CA ARG A 477 -32.55 -18.98 12.48
C ARG A 477 -32.21 -19.64 13.83
N LEU A 478 -33.05 -19.43 14.84
CA LEU A 478 -32.92 -20.05 16.16
C LEU A 478 -33.76 -21.32 16.20
N PHE A 479 -33.11 -22.48 16.36
CA PHE A 479 -33.76 -23.76 16.59
C PHE A 479 -33.31 -24.33 17.93
N PHE A 480 -34.25 -24.91 18.68
CA PHE A 480 -33.98 -25.60 19.92
C PHE A 480 -33.93 -27.10 19.65
N LEU A 481 -32.78 -27.73 19.87
CA LEU A 481 -32.66 -29.18 19.79
C LEU A 481 -32.80 -29.79 21.19
N PRO A 482 -33.74 -30.72 21.41
CA PRO A 482 -33.77 -31.52 22.64
C PRO A 482 -32.61 -32.53 22.61
N VAL A 483 -31.76 -32.51 23.64
CA VAL A 483 -30.72 -33.52 23.83
C VAL A 483 -31.34 -34.70 24.58
N PRO A 484 -31.33 -35.93 24.04
CA PRO A 484 -31.73 -37.11 24.80
C PRO A 484 -30.56 -37.56 25.68
N GLY A 485 -30.72 -37.42 26.99
CA GLY A 485 -29.84 -37.99 28.00
C GLY A 485 -30.66 -38.28 29.26
N ASP A 486 -30.55 -39.51 29.76
CA ASP A 486 -31.32 -40.01 30.89
C ASP A 486 -31.20 -39.10 32.13
N ASP A 487 -32.37 -38.83 32.71
CA ASP A 487 -32.62 -38.10 33.95
C ASP A 487 -32.15 -36.63 34.07
N ALA A 488 -33.07 -35.78 33.61
CA ALA A 488 -33.50 -34.54 34.27
C ALA A 488 -32.42 -33.47 34.58
N ARG A 489 -31.82 -32.87 33.55
CA ARG A 489 -31.30 -31.48 33.58
C ARG A 489 -31.44 -30.81 32.21
N PRO A 490 -31.83 -29.54 32.10
CA PRO A 490 -31.73 -28.84 30.82
C PRO A 490 -30.33 -28.22 30.67
N SER A 491 -29.53 -28.76 29.76
CA SER A 491 -28.44 -28.06 29.10
C SER A 491 -28.97 -27.49 27.79
N VAL A 492 -28.77 -26.20 27.54
CA VAL A 492 -29.10 -25.56 26.25
C VAL A 492 -27.83 -25.58 25.39
N ALA A 493 -27.86 -26.32 24.29
CA ALA A 493 -26.86 -26.21 23.23
C ALA A 493 -27.41 -25.31 22.12
N MET A 494 -26.63 -24.32 21.69
CA MET A 494 -26.90 -23.55 20.47
C MET A 494 -26.03 -24.13 19.36
N ALA A 495 -26.65 -24.65 18.31
CA ALA A 495 -25.97 -25.00 17.07
C ALA A 495 -26.34 -23.98 15.99
N VAL A 496 -25.34 -23.49 15.26
CA VAL A 496 -25.55 -22.79 13.98
C VAL A 496 -25.27 -23.84 12.90
N ALA A 497 -26.27 -24.15 12.08
CA ALA A 497 -26.08 -25.07 10.97
C ALA A 497 -25.21 -24.39 9.90
N ASP A 498 -24.01 -24.94 9.67
CA ASP A 498 -23.28 -24.78 8.42
C ASP A 498 -23.81 -25.81 7.43
N ASP A 499 -23.93 -25.39 6.18
CA ASP A 499 -24.47 -26.14 5.06
C ASP A 499 -23.58 -27.33 4.67
N GLY A 500 -23.75 -28.44 5.40
CA GLY A 500 -23.66 -29.79 4.88
C GLY A 500 -22.25 -30.29 4.51
N SER A 501 -21.56 -30.90 5.47
CA SER A 501 -20.98 -32.26 5.40
C SER A 501 -19.83 -32.42 6.39
N GLY A 502 -19.95 -33.38 7.32
CA GLY A 502 -18.85 -33.81 8.18
C GLY A 502 -19.25 -34.00 9.64
N THR A 503 -19.28 -35.26 10.05
CA THR A 503 -19.46 -35.74 11.43
C THR A 503 -18.25 -35.42 12.31
N ALA A 504 -18.48 -34.93 13.53
CA ALA A 504 -17.45 -34.87 14.57
C ALA A 504 -17.97 -35.63 15.81
N GLU A 505 -17.29 -36.71 16.16
CA GLU A 505 -17.44 -37.46 17.41
C GLU A 505 -16.75 -36.71 18.56
N ASP A 506 -17.33 -36.83 19.75
CA ASP A 506 -17.07 -36.06 20.95
C ASP A 506 -15.82 -36.50 21.75
N GLU A 507 -15.07 -35.53 22.30
CA GLU A 507 -14.48 -35.66 23.64
C GLU A 507 -14.75 -34.38 24.45
N ILE A 508 -15.53 -34.49 25.54
CA ILE A 508 -15.83 -33.39 26.46
C ILE A 508 -15.37 -33.77 27.88
N TRP A 509 -14.45 -32.97 28.42
CA TRP A 509 -14.01 -33.04 29.83
C TRP A 509 -14.92 -32.20 30.75
N ALA A 510 -15.39 -32.81 31.85
CA ALA A 510 -16.27 -32.18 32.82
C ALA A 510 -15.51 -31.37 33.90
N LEU A 511 -15.98 -30.16 34.23
CA LEU A 511 -15.53 -29.36 35.38
C LEU A 511 -16.63 -29.27 36.47
N PRO A 512 -16.27 -29.19 37.77
CA PRO A 512 -17.24 -29.26 38.87
C PRO A 512 -17.93 -27.90 39.17
N PRO A 513 -19.16 -27.92 39.71
CA PRO A 513 -20.01 -26.73 39.79
C PRO A 513 -19.70 -25.84 41.00
N ARG A 514 -19.65 -24.52 40.80
CA ARG A 514 -19.80 -23.51 41.87
C ARG A 514 -21.09 -22.72 41.69
N ARG A 515 -21.81 -22.52 42.81
CA ARG A 515 -23.06 -21.73 42.92
C ARG A 515 -22.78 -20.24 42.70
N THR A 516 -23.39 -19.64 41.68
CA THR A 516 -23.59 -18.19 41.59
C THR A 516 -24.98 -17.88 41.06
N GLN A 517 -25.78 -17.15 41.85
CA GLN A 517 -27.00 -16.46 41.40
C GLN A 517 -26.56 -15.13 40.76
N ASN A 518 -26.55 -15.03 39.43
CA ASN A 518 -26.51 -13.78 38.66
C ASN A 518 -26.71 -14.08 37.16
N PRO A 519 -27.22 -13.12 36.36
CA PRO A 519 -27.50 -13.32 34.93
C PRO A 519 -26.21 -13.69 34.17
N LEU A 520 -26.28 -14.77 33.38
CA LEU A 520 -25.20 -15.23 32.50
C LEU A 520 -25.18 -14.36 31.25
N LEU A 521 -24.17 -13.51 31.12
CA LEU A 521 -23.84 -12.86 29.85
C LEU A 521 -23.03 -13.86 29.02
N VAL A 522 -23.65 -14.45 28.01
CA VAL A 522 -22.97 -15.36 27.07
C VAL A 522 -22.47 -14.52 25.90
N TRP A 523 -21.15 -14.34 25.81
CA TRP A 523 -20.51 -13.83 24.60
C TRP A 523 -20.31 -15.01 23.64
N CYS A 524 -20.88 -14.91 22.45
CA CYS A 524 -20.71 -15.93 21.41
C CYS A 524 -19.30 -15.83 20.83
N PHE A 525 -18.55 -16.94 20.83
CA PHE A 525 -17.34 -17.08 20.04
C PHE A 525 -17.72 -17.30 18.57
N SER A 526 -16.99 -16.67 17.66
CA SER A 526 -17.04 -16.98 16.22
C SER A 526 -16.46 -18.38 16.00
N PRO A 527 -16.99 -19.20 15.07
CA PRO A 527 -16.26 -20.35 14.55
C PRO A 527 -15.17 -19.80 13.61
N CYS A 528 -14.05 -19.36 14.19
CA CYS A 528 -12.80 -19.39 13.46
C CYS A 528 -12.19 -20.75 13.76
N PHE A 529 -12.14 -21.64 12.76
CA PHE A 529 -11.35 -22.86 12.82
C PHE A 529 -9.92 -22.50 13.27
N PHE A 530 -9.57 -22.89 14.49
CA PHE A 530 -8.21 -22.94 15.00
C PHE A 530 -7.96 -24.38 15.40
N GLU A 531 -7.50 -25.21 14.46
CA GLU A 531 -6.72 -26.38 14.82
C GLU A 531 -5.37 -25.88 15.32
N THR A 532 -5.21 -25.87 16.64
CA THR A 532 -3.87 -25.88 17.22
C THR A 532 -3.84 -27.06 18.18
N HIS A 533 -3.10 -28.09 17.79
CA HIS A 533 -2.68 -29.14 18.71
C HIS A 533 -1.94 -28.51 19.90
N ASP A 534 -2.33 -28.93 21.10
CA ASP A 534 -1.62 -28.81 22.37
C ASP A 534 -1.18 -27.41 22.82
N LYS A 535 -2.13 -26.64 23.40
CA LYS A 535 -2.03 -25.94 24.71
C LYS A 535 -3.12 -24.88 24.87
N ALA A 536 -4.00 -25.03 25.85
CA ALA A 536 -5.00 -24.03 26.22
C ALA A 536 -4.39 -22.93 27.13
N TYR A 537 -4.50 -21.66 26.72
CA TYR A 537 -4.28 -20.51 27.60
C TYR A 537 -5.61 -20.07 28.23
N PHE A 538 -5.68 -20.03 29.56
CA PHE A 538 -6.81 -19.48 30.31
C PHE A 538 -6.65 -17.96 30.50
N CYS A 539 -7.61 -17.17 30.01
CA CYS A 539 -7.74 -15.76 30.40
C CYS A 539 -8.79 -15.64 31.53
N GLN A 540 -8.34 -15.45 32.78
CA GLN A 540 -9.21 -15.12 33.91
C GLN A 540 -9.50 -13.61 33.93
N ALA A 541 -10.77 -13.23 33.77
CA ALA A 541 -11.21 -11.87 34.04
C ALA A 541 -11.21 -11.59 35.56
N LYS A 542 -10.26 -10.77 36.04
CA LYS A 542 -10.33 -10.13 37.36
C LYS A 542 -11.11 -8.82 37.24
N HIS A 543 -12.38 -8.81 37.63
CA HIS A 543 -13.07 -7.55 37.94
C HIS A 543 -12.82 -7.15 39.40
N ARG A 544 -12.02 -6.11 39.61
CA ARG A 544 -12.07 -5.23 40.79
C ARG A 544 -12.58 -3.89 40.32
N THR A 545 -13.78 -3.49 40.75
CA THR A 545 -14.04 -2.16 41.31
C THR A 545 -15.44 -2.12 41.92
N ARG A 546 -15.50 -1.64 43.16
CA ARG A 546 -16.74 -1.37 43.91
C ARG A 546 -17.44 -0.14 43.32
N VAL A 547 -18.76 -0.25 43.27
CA VAL A 547 -19.74 0.79 42.97
C VAL A 547 -19.99 1.61 44.25
N PRO A 548 -20.58 2.82 44.15
CA PRO A 548 -22.01 2.92 44.41
C PRO A 548 -22.83 3.49 43.25
#